data_AF-A0A3S4UXE4-F1
#
_entry.id   AF-A0A3S4UXE4-F1
#
_cell.length_a   1.000
_cell.length_b   1.000
_cell.length_c   1.000
_cell.angle_alpha   90.00
_cell.angle_beta   90.00
_cell.angle_gamma   90.00
#
_symmetry.space_group_name_H-M   'P 1'
#
loop_
_entity.id
_entity.type
_entity.pdbx_description
1 polymer ?
#
loop_
_entity_poly.entity_id
_entity_poly.type
_entity_poly.pdbx_seq_one_letter_code
_entity_poly.pdbx_strand_id
1 'polypeptide(L)' 'MKAGTYNTRSEAIYGGIITVLDIADEEVGAGGYNVDAIANEVLGTIGEGLSYRHVIAVSEGEFWASVKRHTLPKSDDA' A
#
# COMPACT_ATOMS: atom_id res chain seq x y z
N MET A 1 -3.01 -0.18 12.03
CA MET A 1 -2.77 -1.30 11.07
C MET A 1 -1.98 -2.46 11.68
N LYS A 2 -2.25 -3.72 11.29
CA LYS A 2 -1.43 -4.88 11.69
C LYS A 2 -0.22 -4.97 10.76
N ALA A 3 1.00 -4.86 11.29
CA ALA A 3 2.22 -4.93 10.49
C ALA A 3 2.40 -6.34 9.89
N GLY A 4 2.14 -6.49 8.60
CA GLY A 4 2.41 -7.70 7.84
C GLY A 4 3.88 -7.77 7.40
N THR A 5 4.43 -8.98 7.33
CA THR A 5 5.72 -9.27 6.68
C THR A 5 5.46 -10.18 5.50
N TYR A 6 6.08 -9.90 4.36
CA TYR A 6 5.78 -10.57 3.08
C TYR A 6 7.05 -11.11 2.43
N ASN A 7 6.96 -12.21 1.67
CA ASN A 7 8.12 -12.77 0.97
C ASN A 7 8.44 -11.96 -0.28
N THR A 8 7.41 -11.43 -0.95
CA THR A 8 7.55 -10.71 -2.20
C THR A 8 6.95 -9.31 -2.10
N ARG A 9 7.43 -8.41 -2.97
CA ARG A 9 6.84 -7.08 -3.11
C ARG A 9 5.37 -7.16 -3.52
N SER A 10 5.02 -8.07 -4.43
CA SER A 10 3.64 -8.24 -4.89
C SER A 10 2.70 -8.69 -3.76
N GLU A 11 3.16 -9.60 -2.90
CA GLU A 11 2.41 -9.98 -1.68
C GLU A 11 2.21 -8.78 -0.75
N ALA A 12 3.24 -7.95 -0.56
CA ALA A 12 3.15 -6.76 0.27
C ALA A 12 2.19 -5.71 -0.31
N ILE A 13 2.19 -5.54 -1.63
CA ILE A 13 1.24 -4.66 -2.32
C ILE A 13 -0.19 -5.17 -2.13
N TYR A 14 -0.44 -6.45 -2.44
CA TYR A 14 -1.78 -7.01 -2.33
C TYR A 14 -2.29 -7.01 -0.89
N GLY A 15 -1.58 -7.66 0.03
CA GLY A 15 -2.05 -7.85 1.40
C GLY A 15 -1.83 -6.67 2.33
N GLY A 16 -0.89 -5.78 2.03
CA GLY A 16 -0.51 -4.65 2.88
C GLY A 16 -1.04 -3.31 2.41
N ILE A 17 -1.41 -3.17 1.14
CA ILE A 17 -1.89 -1.92 0.55
C ILE A 17 -3.29 -2.12 -0.04
N ILE A 18 -3.45 -2.97 -1.06
CA ILE A 18 -4.72 -3.16 -1.78
C ILE A 18 -5.84 -3.59 -0.83
N THR A 19 -5.63 -4.67 -0.07
CA THR A 19 -6.64 -5.16 0.89
C THR A 19 -7.01 -4.10 1.94
N VAL A 20 -6.05 -3.26 2.35
CA VAL A 20 -6.32 -2.21 3.33
C VAL A 20 -7.16 -1.08 2.72
N LEU A 21 -6.86 -0.69 1.48
CA LEU A 21 -7.64 0.30 0.74
C LEU A 21 -9.06 -0.20 0.45
N ASP A 22 -9.20 -1.44 -0.01
CA ASP A 22 -10.51 -2.06 -0.29
C ASP A 22 -11.39 -2.14 0.97
N ILE A 23 -10.80 -2.39 2.15
CA ILE A 23 -11.54 -2.41 3.42
C ILE A 23 -11.90 -0.99 3.90
N ALA A 24 -11.01 -0.02 3.67
CA ALA A 24 -11.19 1.34 4.18
C ALA A 24 -12.19 2.17 3.36
N ASP A 25 -12.31 1.89 2.06
CA ASP A 25 -13.22 2.57 1.15
C ASP A 25 -13.78 1.55 0.16
N GLU A 26 -14.92 0.94 0.50
CA GLU A 26 -15.54 -0.12 -0.32
C GLU A 26 -16.10 0.41 -1.66
N GLU A 27 -16.39 1.72 -1.75
CA GLU A 27 -16.92 2.33 -2.97
C GLU A 27 -15.82 2.58 -4.01
N VAL A 28 -14.66 3.06 -3.57
CA VAL A 28 -13.52 3.38 -4.45
C VAL A 28 -12.54 2.22 -4.56
N GLY A 29 -12.33 1.50 -3.47
CA GLY A 29 -11.32 0.46 -3.30
C GLY A 29 -9.92 0.94 -3.67
N ALA A 30 -9.01 -0.01 -3.89
CA ALA A 30 -7.67 0.28 -4.41
C ALA A 30 -7.70 0.92 -5.82
N GLY A 31 -8.81 0.80 -6.55
CA GLY A 31 -8.95 1.30 -7.92
C GLY A 31 -8.90 2.82 -8.06
N GLY A 32 -9.21 3.57 -7.00
CA GLY A 32 -9.08 5.04 -7.00
C GLY A 32 -7.72 5.58 -6.57
N TYR A 33 -6.70 4.74 -6.45
CA TYR A 33 -5.39 5.14 -5.97
C TYR A 33 -4.26 4.61 -6.86
N ASN A 34 -3.18 5.38 -6.99
CA ASN A 34 -1.95 4.89 -7.63
C ASN A 34 -1.18 3.99 -6.64
N VAL A 35 -1.55 2.71 -6.62
CA VAL A 35 -0.99 1.71 -5.70
C VAL A 35 0.52 1.56 -5.86
N ASP A 36 1.05 1.64 -7.07
CA ASP A 36 2.50 1.52 -7.30
C ASP A 36 3.28 2.70 -6.70
N ALA A 37 2.75 3.92 -6.83
CA ALA A 37 3.34 5.11 -6.22
C ALA A 37 3.31 5.03 -4.70
N ILE A 38 2.18 4.61 -4.12
CA ILE A 38 2.05 4.37 -2.67
C ILE A 38 3.07 3.32 -2.23
N ALA A 39 3.14 2.18 -2.92
CA ALA A 39 4.06 1.09 -2.61
C ALA A 39 5.53 1.53 -2.65
N ASN A 40 5.91 2.45 -3.53
CA ASN A 40 7.26 3.00 -3.58
C ASN A 40 7.59 3.88 -2.36
N GLU A 41 6.59 4.56 -1.78
CA GLU A 41 6.80 5.41 -0.61
C GLU A 41 6.75 4.63 0.71
N VAL A 42 5.86 3.64 0.81
CA VAL A 42 5.52 3.02 2.09
C VAL A 42 6.21 1.66 2.31
N LEU A 43 6.66 0.99 1.26
CA LEU A 43 7.32 -0.31 1.41
C LEU A 43 8.81 -0.14 1.70
N GLY A 44 9.26 -0.89 2.69
CA GLY A 44 10.66 -1.14 2.95
C GLY A 44 10.95 -2.63 3.05
N THR A 45 12.17 -2.93 3.46
CA THR A 45 12.67 -4.30 3.60
C THR A 45 13.38 -4.46 4.93
N ILE A 46 13.25 -5.63 5.53
CA ILE A 46 13.95 -6.00 6.76
C ILE A 46 14.63 -7.36 6.60
N GLY A 47 15.62 -7.63 7.46
CA GLY A 47 16.37 -8.87 7.45
C GLY A 47 17.39 -8.95 6.31
N GLU A 48 18.07 -10.10 6.24
CA GLU A 48 19.12 -10.39 5.26
C GLU A 48 19.09 -11.87 4.82
N GLY A 49 19.65 -12.15 3.63
CA GLY A 49 19.69 -13.51 3.07
C GLY A 49 18.30 -14.16 3.02
N LEU A 50 18.16 -15.34 3.64
CA LEU A 50 16.89 -16.08 3.70
C LEU A 50 15.83 -15.45 4.61
N SER A 51 16.21 -14.45 5.42
CA SER A 51 15.30 -13.71 6.31
C SER A 51 14.79 -12.40 5.70
N TYR A 52 15.17 -12.08 4.46
CA TYR A 52 14.70 -10.89 3.77
C TYR A 52 13.18 -10.89 3.63
N ARG A 53 12.53 -9.81 4.09
CA ARG A 53 11.06 -9.61 4.02
C ARG A 53 10.72 -8.21 3.57
N HIS A 54 9.59 -8.06 2.89
CA HIS A 54 8.95 -6.78 2.63
C HIS A 54 7.99 -6.40 3.77
N VAL A 55 7.94 -5.12 4.11
CA VAL A 55 7.09 -4.57 5.17
C VAL A 55 6.58 -3.18 4.79
N ILE A 56 5.47 -2.75 5.40
CA ILE A 56 5.11 -1.33 5.46
C ILE A 56 6.05 -0.68 6.47
N ALA A 57 6.96 0.17 5.98
CA ALA A 57 8.07 0.74 6.74
C ALA A 57 7.80 2.16 7.25
N VAL A 58 6.55 2.61 7.16
CA VAL A 58 6.10 3.93 7.61
C VAL A 58 5.04 3.79 8.69
N SER A 59 4.82 4.84 9.47
CA SER A 59 3.70 4.89 10.42
C SER A 59 2.36 4.89 9.69
N GLU A 60 1.28 4.55 10.41
CA GLU A 60 -0.08 4.57 9.86
C GLU A 60 -0.48 5.97 9.37
N GLY A 61 -0.09 7.03 10.07
CA GLY A 61 -0.35 8.41 9.63
C GLY A 61 0.37 8.75 8.32
N GLU A 62 1.63 8.32 8.18
CA GLU A 62 2.40 8.51 6.95
C GLU A 62 1.86 7.69 5.78
N PHE A 63 1.38 6.47 6.05
CA PHE A 63 0.68 5.64 5.07
C PHE A 63 -0.54 6.38 4.50
N TRP A 64 -1.46 6.84 5.36
CA TRP A 64 -2.66 7.54 4.89
C TRP A 64 -2.34 8.88 4.24
N ALA A 65 -1.27 9.55 4.65
CA ALA A 65 -0.78 10.73 3.96
C ALA A 65 -0.29 10.40 2.54
N SER A 66 0.36 9.26 2.33
CA SER A 66 0.75 8.77 0.99
C SER A 66 -0.48 8.45 0.14
N VAL A 67 -1.45 7.72 0.69
CA VAL A 67 -2.72 7.39 0.01
C VAL A 67 -3.42 8.65 -0.50
N LYS A 68 -3.53 9.68 0.34
CA LYS A 68 -4.17 10.96 -0.03
C LYS A 68 -3.42 11.71 -1.13
N ARG A 69 -2.09 11.62 -1.19
CA ARG A 69 -1.29 12.24 -2.25
C ARG A 69 -1.47 11.56 -3.60
N HIS A 70 -1.74 10.26 -3.58
CA HIS A 70 -1.79 9.38 -4.76
C HIS A 70 -3.21 8.96 -5.14
N THR A 71 -4.22 9.73 -4.73
CA THR A 71 -5.60 9.56 -5.20
C THR A 71 -5.67 9.88 -6.70
N LEU A 72 -6.25 8.97 -7.47
CA LEU A 72 -6.51 9.19 -8.89
C LEU A 72 -7.72 10.12 -9.04
N PRO A 73 -7.73 11.01 -10.04
CA PRO A 73 -8.92 11.79 -10.34
C PRO A 73 -10.08 10.84 -10.65
N LYS A 74 -11.28 11.15 -10.13
CA LYS A 74 -12.50 10.47 -10.57
C LYS A 74 -12.64 10.68 -12.07
N SER A 75 -12.71 9.60 -12.82
CA SER A 75 -13.07 9.62 -14.24
C SER A 75 -14.54 9.99 -14.38
N ASP A 76 -14.90 11.25 -14.08
CA ASP A 76 -16.24 11.82 -14.28
C ASP A 76 -16.32 12.71 -15.53
N ASP A 77 -15.37 12.61 -16.46
CA ASP A 77 -15.41 13.33 -17.74
C ASP A 77 -14.87 12.44 -18.87
N ALA A 78 -15.76 11.67 -19.50
CA ALA A 78 -15.62 11.14 -20.86
C ALA A 78 -17.02 10.89 -21.47
#